data_AF-A0A1A7Y4G3-F1
#
_entry.id   AF-A0A1A7Y4G3-F1
#
_cell.length_a   1.000
_cell.length_b   1.000
_cell.length_c   1.000
_cell.angle_alpha   90.00
_cell.angle_beta   90.00
_cell.angle_gamma   90.00
#
_symmetry.space_group_name_H-M   'P 1'
#
loop_
_entity.id
_entity.type
_entity.pdbx_description
1 polymer ?
#
loop_
_entity_poly.entity_id
_entity_poly.type
_entity_poly.pdbx_seq_one_letter_code
_entity_poly.pdbx_strand_id
1 'polypeptide(L)'
;MKEFDKIRGEREENPGAASCSSSAVQLHGYFTEETIPATDDPYKYWRVNQQRFPGPAAAAFKYLCAPCTSVESERLFSTVSTILDEKPNRLTAEIAEMLAFLNKNLPLVLKPELEKL
;
A
#
# COMPACT_ATOMS: atom_id res chain seq x y z
N MET A 1 -17.81 0.80 12.29
CA MET A 1 -18.45 0.34 11.03
C MET A 1 -18.84 1.50 10.11
N LYS A 2 -19.34 2.63 10.64
CA LYS A 2 -19.68 3.83 9.85
C LYS A 2 -18.49 4.58 9.21
N GLU A 3 -17.26 4.33 9.70
CA GLU A 3 -16.07 5.03 9.24
C GLU A 3 -15.47 4.46 7.94
N PHE A 4 -15.76 3.19 7.63
CA PHE A 4 -15.35 2.58 6.36
C PHE A 4 -16.13 3.13 5.17
N ASP A 5 -17.41 3.48 5.38
CA ASP A 5 -18.27 4.06 4.34
C ASP A 5 -17.84 5.47 3.95
N LYS A 6 -17.25 6.22 4.89
CA LYS A 6 -16.75 7.59 4.66
C LYS A 6 -15.55 7.63 3.70
N ILE A 7 -14.72 6.59 3.69
CA ILE A 7 -13.59 6.45 2.75
C ILE A 7 -14.07 6.24 1.30
N ARG A 8 -15.30 5.78 1.11
CA ARG A 8 -15.85 5.50 -0.23
C ARG A 8 -16.31 6.76 -0.97
N GLY A 9 -16.51 7.88 -0.27
CA GLY A 9 -17.17 9.07 -0.80
C GLY A 9 -16.28 10.09 -1.53
N GLU A 10 -14.95 9.99 -1.46
CA GLU A 10 -14.04 11.05 -1.92
C GLU A 10 -13.16 10.70 -3.13
N ARG A 11 -13.46 9.63 -3.90
CA ARG A 11 -12.61 9.23 -5.03
C ARG A 11 -13.34 9.03 -6.35
N GLU A 12 -13.92 10.10 -6.86
CA GLU A 12 -14.12 10.34 -8.29
C GLU A 12 -13.70 11.80 -8.49
N GLU A 13 -12.57 12.13 -9.09
CA GLU A 13 -12.29 12.01 -10.52
C GLU A 13 -10.78 12.26 -10.74
N ASN A 14 -10.08 11.40 -11.49
CA ASN A 14 -8.77 11.76 -12.04
C ASN A 14 -8.81 11.45 -13.55
N PRO A 15 -8.92 12.47 -14.42
CA PRO A 15 -9.04 12.29 -15.85
C PRO A 15 -7.65 12.08 -16.46
N GLY A 16 -7.11 10.87 -16.30
CA GLY A 16 -5.94 10.38 -17.04
C GLY A 16 -6.41 9.41 -18.12
N ALA A 17 -6.58 9.90 -19.34
CA ALA A 17 -7.16 9.18 -20.47
C ALA A 17 -6.45 7.86 -20.83
N ALA A 18 -7.22 6.76 -20.92
CA ALA A 18 -6.92 5.60 -21.77
C ALA A 18 -8.17 4.73 -22.02
N SER A 19 -8.51 4.55 -23.29
CA SER A 19 -9.44 3.57 -23.91
C SER A 19 -10.74 3.18 -23.17
N CYS A 20 -11.86 3.71 -23.66
CA CYS A 20 -13.22 3.51 -23.14
C CYS A 20 -13.79 2.13 -23.53
N SER A 21 -13.22 1.04 -23.01
CA SER A 21 -13.96 -0.22 -22.94
C SER A 21 -14.74 -0.27 -21.63
N SER A 22 -15.99 -0.71 -21.67
CA SER A 22 -16.83 -0.90 -20.47
C SER A 22 -16.08 -1.72 -19.42
N SER A 23 -16.27 -1.43 -18.13
CA SER A 23 -15.62 -2.15 -17.02
C SER A 23 -15.82 -3.67 -17.10
N ALA A 24 -16.99 -4.11 -17.59
CA ALA A 24 -17.29 -5.52 -17.82
C ALA A 24 -16.37 -6.15 -18.89
N VAL A 25 -16.06 -5.43 -19.95
CA VAL A 25 -15.17 -5.90 -21.03
C VAL A 25 -13.74 -6.00 -20.52
N GLN A 26 -13.29 -5.02 -19.72
CA GLN A 26 -11.96 -5.06 -19.11
C GLN A 26 -11.82 -6.26 -18.16
N LEU A 27 -12.81 -6.50 -17.29
CA LEU A 27 -12.82 -7.62 -16.37
C LEU A 27 -12.86 -8.97 -17.10
N HIS A 28 -13.71 -9.08 -18.13
CA HIS A 28 -13.75 -10.28 -18.94
C HIS A 28 -12.40 -10.56 -19.61
N GLY A 29 -11.78 -9.53 -20.22
CA GLY A 29 -10.44 -9.65 -20.82
C GLY A 29 -9.39 -10.10 -19.80
N TYR A 30 -9.39 -9.52 -18.60
CA TYR A 30 -8.50 -9.93 -17.52
C TYR A 30 -8.73 -11.39 -17.08
N PHE A 31 -9.97 -11.82 -16.89
CA PHE A 31 -10.28 -13.19 -16.46
C PHE A 31 -9.95 -14.26 -17.52
N THR A 32 -9.79 -13.86 -18.77
CA THR A 32 -9.32 -14.75 -19.84
C THR A 32 -7.80 -14.82 -19.96
N GLU A 33 -7.03 -13.97 -19.26
CA GLU A 33 -5.58 -14.04 -19.29
C GLU A 33 -5.02 -15.22 -18.48
N GLU A 34 -3.84 -15.67 -18.87
CA GLU A 34 -3.08 -16.61 -18.06
C GLU A 34 -2.62 -15.95 -16.75
N THR A 35 -2.69 -16.72 -15.66
CA THR A 35 -2.22 -16.27 -14.36
C THR A 35 -0.70 -16.14 -14.37
N ILE A 36 -0.20 -15.01 -13.86
CA ILE A 36 1.25 -14.84 -13.64
C ILE A 36 1.79 -15.92 -12.68
N PRO A 37 3.06 -16.34 -12.81
CA PRO A 37 3.69 -17.22 -11.85
C PRO A 37 3.61 -16.68 -10.42
N ALA A 38 3.48 -17.57 -9.42
CA ALA A 38 3.43 -17.17 -8.01
C ALA A 38 4.72 -16.50 -7.51
N THR A 39 5.82 -16.62 -8.25
CA THR A 39 7.11 -15.97 -7.99
C THR A 39 7.18 -14.53 -8.51
N ASP A 40 6.27 -14.14 -9.39
CA ASP A 40 6.30 -12.84 -10.05
C ASP A 40 5.55 -11.78 -9.23
N ASP A 41 5.98 -10.53 -9.42
CA ASP A 41 5.43 -9.40 -8.70
C ASP A 41 4.12 -8.91 -9.36
N PRO A 42 2.96 -9.02 -8.67
CA PRO A 42 1.68 -8.58 -9.21
C PRO A 42 1.65 -7.07 -9.49
N TYR A 43 2.45 -6.25 -8.79
CA TYR A 43 2.54 -4.81 -9.07
C TYR A 43 3.19 -4.53 -10.42
N LYS A 44 4.18 -5.33 -10.83
CA LYS A 44 4.81 -5.20 -12.15
C LYS A 44 3.81 -5.54 -13.25
N TYR A 45 3.03 -6.60 -13.08
CA TYR A 45 1.97 -6.96 -14.01
C TYR A 45 0.97 -5.80 -14.20
N TRP A 46 0.45 -5.24 -13.11
CA TRP A 46 -0.53 -4.14 -13.20
C TRP A 46 0.08 -2.87 -13.77
N ARG A 47 1.37 -2.59 -13.54
CA ARG A 47 2.07 -1.44 -14.14
C ARG A 47 2.19 -1.57 -15.65
N VAL A 48 2.46 -2.76 -16.16
CA VAL A 48 2.55 -3.04 -17.60
C VAL A 48 1.15 -2.99 -18.24
N ASN A 49 0.14 -3.55 -17.57
CA ASN A 49 -1.21 -3.72 -18.13
C ASN A 49 -2.20 -2.59 -17.81
N GLN A 50 -1.77 -1.54 -17.10
CA GLN A 50 -2.64 -0.42 -16.71
C GLN A 50 -3.36 0.25 -17.88
N GLN A 51 -2.73 0.29 -19.06
CA GLN A 51 -3.34 0.89 -20.25
C GLN A 51 -4.41 -0.01 -20.88
N ARG A 52 -4.30 -1.33 -20.70
CA ARG A 52 -5.25 -2.33 -21.19
C ARG A 52 -6.46 -2.46 -20.26
N PHE A 53 -6.22 -2.37 -18.96
CA PHE A 53 -7.21 -2.54 -17.91
C PHE A 53 -7.17 -1.38 -16.90
N PRO A 54 -7.49 -0.13 -17.30
CA PRO A 54 -7.36 1.03 -16.42
C PRO A 54 -8.18 0.92 -15.12
N GLY A 55 -9.41 0.39 -15.19
CA GLY A 55 -10.26 0.21 -14.02
C GLY A 55 -9.72 -0.86 -13.06
N PRO A 56 -9.50 -2.11 -13.54
CA PRO A 56 -8.93 -3.17 -12.72
C PRO A 56 -7.54 -2.84 -12.16
N ALA A 57 -6.68 -2.18 -12.94
CA ALA A 57 -5.35 -1.78 -12.47
C ALA A 57 -5.43 -0.77 -11.32
N ALA A 58 -6.29 0.24 -11.42
CA ALA A 58 -6.51 1.20 -10.34
C ALA A 58 -7.01 0.53 -9.05
N ALA A 59 -7.88 -0.47 -9.17
CA ALA A 59 -8.35 -1.26 -8.04
C ALA A 59 -7.21 -2.12 -7.46
N ALA A 60 -6.46 -2.83 -8.30
CA ALA A 60 -5.37 -3.69 -7.87
C ALA A 60 -4.28 -2.91 -7.10
N PHE A 61 -3.85 -1.76 -7.61
CA PHE A 61 -2.90 -0.90 -6.90
C PHE A 61 -3.42 -0.43 -5.53
N LYS A 62 -4.73 -0.25 -5.38
CA LYS A 62 -5.33 0.16 -4.10
C LYS A 62 -5.42 -0.99 -3.09
N TYR A 63 -5.67 -2.22 -3.54
CA TYR A 63 -5.97 -3.33 -2.64
C TYR A 63 -4.79 -4.27 -2.40
N LEU A 64 -3.83 -4.35 -3.32
CA LEU A 64 -2.62 -5.16 -3.11
C LEU A 64 -1.66 -4.53 -2.08
N CYS A 65 -1.81 -3.24 -1.77
CA CYS A 65 -0.89 -2.52 -0.87
C CYS A 65 -1.20 -2.71 0.61
N ALA A 66 -2.40 -3.16 0.93
CA ALA A 66 -2.78 -3.46 2.29
C ALA A 66 -2.23 -4.86 2.68
N PRO A 67 -1.47 -4.99 3.78
CA PRO A 67 -1.15 -6.30 4.32
C PRO A 67 -2.43 -7.03 4.72
N CYS A 68 -2.51 -8.34 4.47
CA CYS A 68 -3.69 -9.14 4.83
C CYS A 68 -3.91 -9.27 6.34
N THR A 69 -2.95 -8.86 7.18
CA THR A 69 -2.99 -9.04 8.63
C THR A 69 -2.48 -7.79 9.37
N SER A 70 -2.94 -7.62 10.62
CA SER A 70 -2.45 -6.59 11.55
C SER A 70 -1.06 -6.89 12.12
N VAL A 71 -0.47 -8.05 11.81
CA VAL A 71 0.78 -8.55 12.42
C VAL A 71 1.93 -7.56 12.26
N GLU A 72 2.06 -6.91 11.11
CA GLU A 72 3.10 -5.89 10.89
C GLU A 72 2.89 -4.65 11.77
N SER A 73 1.64 -4.24 11.99
CA SER A 73 1.30 -3.15 12.90
C SER A 73 1.60 -3.53 14.35
N GLU A 74 1.24 -4.74 14.77
CA GLU A 74 1.53 -5.26 16.12
C GLU A 74 3.03 -5.36 16.39
N ARG A 75 3.82 -5.85 15.42
CA ARG A 75 5.29 -5.86 15.50
C ARG A 75 5.88 -4.47 15.64
N LEU A 76 5.35 -3.50 14.88
CA LEU A 76 5.74 -2.10 15.00
C LEU A 76 5.46 -1.58 16.42
N PHE A 77 4.23 -1.76 16.92
CA PHE A 77 3.87 -1.30 18.26
C PHE A 77 4.65 -2.00 19.37
N SER A 78 4.95 -3.30 19.22
CA SER A 78 5.78 -4.04 20.18
C SER A 78 7.21 -3.51 20.22
N THR A 79 7.78 -3.23 19.04
CA THR A 79 9.14 -2.67 18.95
C THR A 79 9.21 -1.27 19.55
N VAL A 80 8.20 -0.44 19.23
CA VAL A 80 8.09 0.92 19.76
C VAL A 80 7.87 0.88 21.27
N SER A 81 7.00 0.00 21.79
CA SER A 81 6.76 -0.11 23.22
C SER A 81 8.04 -0.48 23.98
N THR A 82 8.85 -1.41 23.45
CA THR A 82 10.16 -1.73 24.05
C THR A 82 11.08 -0.51 24.09
N ILE A 83 11.17 0.28 23.02
CA ILE A 83 12.01 1.49 22.98
C ILE A 83 11.50 2.55 23.98
N LEU A 84 10.19 2.68 24.14
CA LEU A 84 9.57 3.59 25.10
C LEU A 84 9.81 3.14 26.55
N ASP A 85 9.69 1.85 26.83
CA ASP A 85 9.89 1.26 28.16
C ASP A 85 11.35 1.36 28.62
N GLU A 86 12.32 1.24 27.70
CA GLU A 86 13.76 1.38 28.00
C GLU A 86 14.19 2.83 28.27
N LYS A 87 13.43 3.83 27.83
CA LYS A 87 13.71 5.27 28.03
C LYS A 87 12.47 6.03 28.55
N PRO A 88 12.10 5.88 29.83
CA PRO A 88 10.89 6.48 30.42
C PRO A 88 11.01 8.00 30.67
N ASN A 89 11.68 8.76 29.81
CA ASN A 89 11.81 10.20 29.97
C ASN A 89 10.67 10.92 29.25
N ARG A 90 9.52 11.07 29.93
CA ARG A 90 8.40 11.99 29.59
C ARG A 90 8.07 12.12 28.09
N LEU A 91 7.93 10.99 27.40
CA LEU A 91 7.49 10.99 26.00
C LEU A 91 5.97 11.21 25.96
N THR A 92 5.54 12.28 25.29
CA THR A 92 4.13 12.48 24.97
C THR A 92 3.72 11.51 23.86
N ALA A 93 2.42 11.23 23.73
CA ALA A 93 1.89 10.37 22.68
C ALA A 93 2.30 10.84 21.27
N GLU A 94 2.36 12.16 21.05
CA GLU A 94 2.78 12.78 19.80
C GLU A 94 4.25 12.46 19.46
N ILE A 95 5.16 12.53 20.43
CA ILE A 95 6.58 12.21 20.20
C ILE A 95 6.75 10.71 19.94
N ALA A 96 6.00 9.86 20.65
CA ALA A 96 6.01 8.42 20.42
C ALA A 96 5.53 8.05 19.02
N GLU A 97 4.48 8.70 18.51
CA GLU A 97 3.98 8.53 17.14
C GLU A 97 5.05 8.94 16.11
N MET A 98 5.69 10.10 16.29
CA MET A 98 6.74 10.57 15.40
C MET A 98 7.95 9.62 15.39
N LEU A 99 8.36 9.11 16.56
CA LEU A 99 9.44 8.13 16.67
C LEU A 99 9.08 6.81 15.98
N ALA A 100 7.85 6.33 16.13
CA ALA A 100 7.37 5.13 15.45
C ALA A 100 7.40 5.31 13.91
N PHE A 101 6.94 6.46 13.43
CA PHE A 101 6.98 6.82 12.02
C PHE A 101 8.41 6.86 11.48
N LEU A 102 9.32 7.56 12.16
CA LEU A 102 10.71 7.66 11.73
C LEU A 102 11.39 6.29 11.74
N ASN A 103 11.25 5.50 12.80
CA ASN A 103 11.87 4.18 12.91
C ASN A 103 11.46 3.26 11.74
N LYS A 104 10.17 3.24 11.37
CA LYS A 104 9.69 2.39 10.27
C LYS A 104 10.07 2.92 8.89
N ASN A 105 10.01 4.24 8.66
CA ASN A 105 10.14 4.81 7.32
C ASN A 105 11.57 5.22 6.96
N LEU A 106 12.43 5.52 7.93
CA LEU A 106 13.81 5.97 7.67
C LEU A 106 14.62 4.94 6.85
N PRO A 107 14.53 3.62 7.10
CA PRO A 107 15.17 2.61 6.24
C PRO A 107 14.62 2.56 4.81
N LEU A 108 13.36 2.95 4.59
CA LEU A 108 12.74 2.96 3.25
C LEU A 108 13.21 4.16 2.42
N VAL A 109 13.44 5.30 3.07
CA VAL A 109 13.90 6.54 2.43
C VAL A 109 15.41 6.48 2.14
N LEU A 110 16.20 5.90 3.04
CA LEU A 110 17.67 5.89 2.95
C LEU A 110 18.26 4.64 2.28
N LYS A 111 17.45 3.61 2.00
CA LYS A 111 17.89 2.39 1.28
C LYS A 111 18.68 2.66 -0.01
N PRO A 112 18.30 3.58 -0.91
CA PRO A 112 19.09 3.86 -2.11
C PRO A 112 20.45 4.55 -1.85
N GLU A 113 20.67 5.09 -0.64
CA GLU A 113 21.91 5.75 -0.23
C GLU A 113 22.85 4.79 0.53
N LEU A 114 22.30 3.84 1.30
CA LEU A 114 23.08 2.93 2.12
C LEU A 114 23.75 1.79 1.33
N GLU A 115 23.22 1.41 0.17
CA GLU A 115 23.84 0.41 -0.74
C GLU A 115 25.05 0.96 -1.51
N LYS A 116 25.38 2.25 -1.34
CA LYS A 116 26.52 2.93 -1.99
C LYS A 116 27.72 3.14 -1.06
N LEU A 117 27.65 2.68 0.19
CA LEU A 117 28.75 2.61 1.15
C LEU A 117 29.23 1.16 1.32
#